data_AF-A0A937LW20-F1
#
_entry.id   AF-A0A937LW20-F1
#
_cell.length_a   1.000
_cell.length_b   1.000
_cell.length_c   1.000
_cell.angle_alpha   90.00
_cell.angle_beta   90.00
_cell.angle_gamma   90.00
#
_symmetry.space_group_name_H-M   'P 1'
#
loop_
_entity.id
_entity.type
_entity.pdbx_description
1 polymer ?
#
loop_
_entity_poly.entity_id
_entity_poly.type
_entity_poly.pdbx_seq_one_letter_code
_entity_poly.pdbx_strand_id
1 'polypeptide(L)'
;IRKRKLPDPKKIGNSGSFFKNPVVDLNKLKNLQKKYPNIVNYQINKNEFKIAAGWMIEKAGWKGKTINNYGVHKNQSLVLVNYGNAKGIEIYNLSEKIIIDIEEKFGISLIREVNII
;
A
#
# COMPACT_ATOMS: atom_id res chain seq x y z
N ILE A 1 -9.77 5.89 -19.17
CA ILE A 1 -9.75 5.63 -17.69
C ILE A 1 -8.39 5.10 -17.15
N ARG A 2 -7.40 4.68 -17.98
CA ARG A 2 -6.07 4.26 -17.49
C ARG A 2 -4.96 5.34 -17.43
N LYS A 3 -5.09 6.47 -18.14
CA LYS A 3 -4.07 7.53 -18.20
C LYS A 3 -3.92 8.42 -16.94
N ARG A 4 -4.80 8.26 -15.95
CA ARG A 4 -4.89 9.20 -14.81
C ARG A 4 -4.50 8.58 -13.46
N LYS A 5 -4.15 7.28 -13.44
CA LYS A 5 -3.88 6.54 -12.20
C LYS A 5 -2.42 6.19 -11.97
N LEU A 6 -1.54 6.29 -12.95
CA LEU A 6 -0.12 6.00 -12.78
C LEU A 6 0.68 7.25 -13.09
N PRO A 7 1.63 7.68 -12.23
CA PRO A 7 2.61 8.67 -12.64
C PRO A 7 3.36 8.12 -13.84
N ASP A 8 3.58 8.94 -14.86
CA ASP A 8 4.42 8.55 -15.98
C ASP A 8 5.80 8.16 -15.42
N PRO A 9 6.27 6.89 -15.61
CA PRO A 9 7.57 6.45 -15.12
C PRO A 9 8.72 7.32 -15.62
N LYS A 10 8.52 8.00 -16.76
CA LYS A 10 9.48 8.95 -17.34
C LYS A 10 9.52 10.31 -16.64
N LYS A 11 8.53 10.64 -15.80
CA LYS A 11 8.45 11.89 -15.02
C LYS A 11 8.69 11.68 -13.53
N ILE A 12 8.28 10.54 -12.98
CA ILE A 12 8.53 10.13 -11.59
C ILE A 12 8.81 8.63 -11.60
N GLY A 13 10.00 8.21 -11.17
CA GLY A 13 10.35 6.80 -11.06
C GLY A 13 9.36 6.06 -10.16
N ASN A 14 8.61 5.12 -10.74
CA ASN A 14 7.65 4.27 -10.02
C ASN A 14 7.53 2.90 -10.70
N SER A 15 7.15 1.88 -9.93
CA SER A 15 7.01 0.49 -10.40
C SER A 15 5.54 0.03 -10.43
N GLY A 16 4.59 0.97 -10.47
CA GLY A 16 3.17 0.67 -10.26
C GLY A 16 2.85 0.40 -8.79
N SER A 17 1.87 -0.47 -8.51
CA SER A 17 1.53 -0.86 -7.14
C SER A 17 2.72 -1.57 -6.50
N PHE A 18 3.19 -1.04 -5.38
CA PHE A 18 4.31 -1.59 -4.63
C PHE A 18 3.91 -2.79 -3.76
N PHE A 19 2.63 -2.85 -3.36
CA PHE A 19 2.10 -3.88 -2.47
C PHE A 19 0.90 -4.60 -3.11
N LYS A 20 0.82 -5.91 -2.88
CA LYS A 20 -0.35 -6.72 -3.18
C LYS A 20 -1.48 -6.40 -2.20
N ASN A 21 -2.72 -6.57 -2.66
CA ASN A 21 -3.87 -6.57 -1.77
C ASN A 21 -3.93 -7.90 -1.00
N PRO A 22 -3.86 -7.90 0.34
CA PRO A 22 -3.90 -9.12 1.13
C PRO A 22 -5.28 -9.77 1.11
N VAL A 23 -5.31 -11.09 1.30
CA VAL A 23 -6.53 -11.89 1.42
C VAL A 23 -6.66 -12.33 2.87
N VAL A 24 -7.85 -12.20 3.44
CA VAL A 24 -8.17 -12.59 4.81
C VAL A 24 -9.46 -13.40 4.84
N ASP A 25 -9.64 -14.17 5.91
CA ASP A 25 -10.89 -14.90 6.14
C ASP A 25 -12.03 -14.01 6.65
N LEU A 26 -13.24 -14.57 6.68
CA LEU A 26 -14.45 -13.90 7.18
C LEU A 26 -14.33 -13.43 8.63
N ASN A 27 -13.66 -14.20 9.50
CA ASN A 27 -13.53 -13.87 10.92
C ASN A 27 -12.63 -12.65 11.13
N LYS A 28 -11.49 -12.62 10.43
CA LYS A 28 -10.57 -11.49 10.41
C LYS A 28 -11.24 -10.25 9.82
N LEU A 29 -11.98 -10.38 8.72
CA LEU A 29 -12.75 -9.28 8.14
C LEU A 29 -13.77 -8.71 9.15
N LYS A 30 -14.56 -9.56 9.79
CA LYS A 30 -15.55 -9.12 10.80
C LYS A 30 -14.89 -8.38 11.97
N ASN A 31 -13.73 -8.87 12.45
CA ASN A 31 -12.98 -8.19 13.51
C ASN A 31 -12.43 -6.83 13.06
N LEU A 32 -11.93 -6.75 11.83
CA LEU A 32 -11.48 -5.48 11.23
C LEU A 32 -12.64 -4.49 11.09
N GLN A 33 -13.81 -4.93 10.63
CA GLN A 33 -14.98 -4.07 10.43
C GLN A 33 -15.51 -3.46 11.74
N LYS A 34 -15.32 -4.12 12.89
CA LYS A 34 -15.65 -3.54 14.20
C LYS A 34 -14.84 -2.27 14.50
N LYS A 35 -13.54 -2.28 14.16
CA LYS A 35 -12.63 -1.14 14.38
C LYS A 35 -12.64 -0.15 13.20
N TYR A 36 -12.88 -0.67 12.00
CA TYR A 36 -12.81 0.05 10.74
C TYR A 36 -14.05 -0.23 9.88
N PRO A 37 -15.22 0.35 10.20
CA PRO A 37 -16.48 0.05 9.49
C PRO A 37 -16.43 0.32 7.98
N ASN A 38 -15.60 1.28 7.57
CA ASN A 38 -15.43 1.70 6.17
C ASN A 38 -14.27 0.97 5.46
N ILE A 39 -13.77 -0.14 6.00
CA ILE A 39 -12.67 -0.89 5.38
C ILE A 39 -13.07 -1.40 3.99
N VAL A 40 -12.33 -0.98 2.97
CA VAL A 40 -12.58 -1.39 1.59
C VAL A 40 -12.10 -2.82 1.40
N ASN A 41 -13.05 -3.71 1.08
CA ASN A 41 -12.81 -5.12 0.85
C ASN A 41 -13.62 -5.61 -0.36
N TYR A 42 -13.18 -6.70 -0.96
CA TYR A 42 -13.83 -7.35 -2.08
C TYR A 42 -13.92 -8.84 -1.80
N GLN A 43 -15.12 -9.40 -1.88
CA GLN A 43 -15.34 -10.83 -1.70
C GLN A 43 -14.71 -11.61 -2.88
N ILE A 44 -13.90 -12.63 -2.56
CA ILE A 44 -13.36 -13.57 -3.56
C ILE A 44 -14.27 -14.80 -3.63
N ASN A 45 -14.62 -15.36 -2.47
CA ASN A 45 -15.54 -16.49 -2.33
C ASN A 45 -16.27 -16.41 -0.97
N LYS A 46 -16.93 -17.49 -0.56
CA LYS A 46 -17.72 -17.52 0.68
C LYS A 46 -16.91 -17.15 1.94
N ASN A 47 -15.62 -17.49 1.98
CA ASN A 47 -14.79 -17.36 3.17
C ASN A 47 -13.59 -16.42 3.00
N GLU A 48 -13.20 -16.05 1.78
CA GLU A 48 -12.03 -15.23 1.50
C GLU A 48 -12.40 -13.84 0.96
N PHE A 49 -11.72 -12.83 1.50
CA PHE A 49 -11.94 -11.43 1.19
C PHE A 49 -10.60 -10.74 0.94
N LYS A 50 -10.52 -10.02 -0.18
CA LYS A 50 -9.38 -9.17 -0.52
C LYS A 50 -9.53 -7.81 0.13
N ILE A 51 -8.58 -7.40 0.95
CA ILE A 51 -8.57 -6.06 1.55
C ILE A 51 -7.79 -5.12 0.65
N ALA A 52 -8.31 -3.91 0.41
CA ALA A 52 -7.59 -2.91 -0.37
C ALA A 52 -6.39 -2.37 0.42
N ALA A 53 -5.17 -2.78 0.08
CA ALA A 53 -3.94 -2.32 0.73
C ALA A 53 -3.78 -0.80 0.60
N GLY A 54 -4.16 -0.22 -0.54
CA GLY A 54 -4.15 1.24 -0.72
C GLY A 54 -5.03 1.98 0.28
N TRP A 55 -6.16 1.39 0.69
CA TRP A 55 -7.03 1.96 1.72
C TRP A 55 -6.37 1.90 3.10
N MET A 56 -5.73 0.77 3.44
CA MET A 56 -5.02 0.64 4.72
C MET A 56 -3.84 1.63 4.81
N ILE A 57 -3.05 1.76 3.75
CA ILE A 57 -1.91 2.69 3.67
C ILE A 57 -2.40 4.15 3.78
N GLU A 58 -3.50 4.49 3.10
CA GLU A 58 -4.12 5.81 3.23
C GLU A 58 -4.62 6.06 4.66
N LYS A 59 -5.32 5.08 5.24
CA LYS A 59 -5.90 5.22 6.57
C LYS A 59 -4.86 5.27 7.68
N ALA A 60 -3.70 4.65 7.46
CA ALA A 60 -2.54 4.74 8.33
C ALA A 60 -1.77 6.07 8.21
N GLY A 61 -2.12 6.93 7.25
CA GLY A 61 -1.56 8.28 7.10
C GLY A 61 -0.33 8.37 6.19
N TRP A 62 -0.08 7.35 5.36
CA TRP A 62 1.11 7.32 4.51
C TRP A 62 0.93 8.02 3.16
N LYS A 63 -0.30 8.12 2.64
CA LYS A 63 -0.55 8.71 1.32
C LYS A 63 -0.04 10.15 1.24
N GLY A 64 0.81 10.43 0.26
CA GLY A 64 1.42 11.76 0.07
C GLY A 64 2.53 12.09 1.06
N LYS A 65 2.91 11.17 1.96
CA LYS A 65 4.02 11.36 2.89
C LYS A 65 5.34 11.31 2.12
N THR A 66 6.14 12.36 2.28
CA THR A 66 7.48 12.49 1.70
C THR A 66 8.51 12.48 2.81
N ILE A 67 9.59 11.73 2.60
CA ILE A 67 10.79 11.68 3.44
C ILE A 67 11.92 12.12 2.53
N ASN A 68 12.43 13.34 2.73
CA ASN A 68 13.42 13.97 1.87
C ASN A 68 12.97 13.98 0.38
N ASN A 69 13.54 13.09 -0.41
CA ASN A 69 13.41 12.95 -1.86
C ASN A 69 12.67 11.68 -2.29
N TYR A 70 12.02 10.94 -1.38
CA TYR A 70 11.20 9.78 -1.71
C TYR A 70 9.95 9.71 -0.82
N GLY A 71 8.98 8.86 -1.14
CA GLY A 71 7.76 8.79 -0.36
C GLY A 71 6.65 7.93 -0.97
N VAL A 72 5.42 8.20 -0.55
CA VAL A 72 4.21 7.60 -1.12
C VAL A 72 3.51 8.64 -1.99
N HIS A 73 3.07 8.24 -3.19
CA HIS A 73 2.46 9.16 -4.13
C HIS A 73 1.16 9.79 -3.59
N LYS A 74 1.04 11.11 -3.73
CA LYS A 74 -0.10 11.91 -3.22
C LYS A 74 -1.48 11.45 -3.69
N ASN A 75 -1.58 10.89 -4.90
CA ASN A 75 -2.86 10.46 -5.47
C ASN A 75 -3.04 8.93 -5.47
N GLN A 76 -2.01 8.15 -5.09
CA GLN A 76 -2.03 6.69 -5.15
C GLN A 76 -1.21 6.07 -4.02
N SER A 77 -1.88 5.61 -2.96
CA SER A 77 -1.25 5.08 -1.75
C SER A 77 -0.43 3.81 -1.97
N LEU A 78 -0.69 3.07 -3.06
CA LEU A 78 0.07 1.87 -3.41
C LEU A 78 1.40 2.18 -4.11
N VAL A 79 1.63 3.42 -4.54
CA VAL A 79 2.81 3.76 -5.35
C VAL A 79 3.85 4.44 -4.48
N LEU A 80 4.99 3.79 -4.29
CA LEU A 80 6.18 4.44 -3.75
C LEU A 80 6.89 5.21 -4.86
N VAL A 81 7.39 6.39 -4.54
CA VAL A 81 7.97 7.34 -5.49
C VAL A 81 9.35 7.77 -5.06
N ASN A 82 10.23 7.90 -6.05
CA ASN A 82 11.54 8.53 -5.92
C ASN A 82 11.50 9.84 -6.71
N TYR A 83 11.60 10.98 -6.01
CA TYR A 83 11.63 12.33 -6.60
C TYR A 83 13.04 12.72 -7.10
N GLY A 84 14.03 11.85 -6.93
CA GLY A 84 15.40 11.99 -7.43
C GLY A 84 16.41 11.65 -6.34
N ASN A 85 17.53 11.00 -6.68
CA ASN A 85 18.65 10.68 -5.77
C ASN A 85 18.36 9.72 -4.59
N ALA A 86 17.15 9.16 -4.43
CA ALA A 86 16.93 8.15 -3.41
C ALA A 86 17.51 6.80 -3.87
N LYS A 87 18.18 6.10 -2.96
CA LYS A 87 18.74 4.76 -3.16
C LYS A 87 17.65 3.70 -3.05
N GLY A 88 17.85 2.55 -3.70
CA GLY A 88 16.93 1.41 -3.59
C GLY A 88 16.68 0.98 -2.14
N ILE A 89 17.72 1.01 -1.30
CA ILE A 89 17.61 0.69 0.14
C ILE A 89 16.70 1.66 0.90
N GLU A 90 16.59 2.92 0.50
CA GLU A 90 15.71 3.90 1.15
C GLU A 90 14.24 3.60 0.84
N ILE A 91 13.95 3.21 -0.41
CA ILE A 91 12.62 2.74 -0.83
C ILE A 91 12.28 1.41 -0.14
N TYR A 92 13.25 0.49 -0.04
CA TYR A 92 13.11 -0.75 0.72
C TYR A 92 12.73 -0.45 2.18
N ASN A 93 13.51 0.40 2.85
CA ASN A 93 13.28 0.76 4.25
C ASN A 93 11.93 1.49 4.45
N LEU A 94 11.51 2.34 3.50
CA LEU A 94 10.17 2.92 3.52
C LEU A 94 9.09 1.83 3.48
N SER A 95 9.25 0.86 2.57
CA SER A 95 8.27 -0.21 2.46
C SER A 95 8.22 -1.10 3.70
N GLU A 96 9.35 -1.37 4.36
CA GLU A 96 9.39 -2.07 5.66
C GLU A 96 8.61 -1.30 6.72
N LYS A 97 8.85 0.01 6.85
CA LYS A 97 8.11 0.86 7.80
C LYS A 97 6.60 0.83 7.56
N ILE A 98 6.18 0.80 6.30
CA ILE A 98 4.76 0.69 5.94
C ILE A 98 4.22 -0.70 6.34
N ILE A 99 4.94 -1.78 6.04
CA ILE A 99 4.52 -3.15 6.41
C ILE A 99 4.30 -3.25 7.92
N ILE A 100 5.28 -2.82 8.72
CA ILE A 100 5.23 -2.85 10.19
C ILE A 100 4.03 -2.05 10.70
N ASP A 101 3.85 -0.81 10.24
CA ASP A 101 2.74 0.04 10.71
C ASP A 101 1.35 -0.50 10.31
N ILE A 102 1.24 -1.14 9.13
CA ILE A 102 -0.01 -1.80 8.73
C ILE A 102 -0.26 -3.07 9.56
N GLU A 103 0.78 -3.83 9.87
CA GLU A 103 0.67 -4.99 10.75
C GLU A 103 0.26 -4.58 12.17
N GLU A 104 0.84 -3.54 12.74
CA GLU A 104 0.46 -3.04 14.07
C GLU A 104 -0.98 -2.51 14.11
N LYS A 105 -1.41 -1.76 13.09
CA LYS A 105 -2.75 -1.10 13.07
C LYS A 105 -3.89 -2.04 12.70
N PHE A 106 -3.65 -2.99 11.80
CA PHE A 106 -4.68 -3.85 11.20
C PHE A 106 -4.44 -5.35 11.49
N GLY A 107 -3.28 -5.74 12.00
CA GLY A 107 -2.90 -7.15 12.15
C GLY A 107 -2.84 -7.87 10.81
N ILE A 108 -2.48 -7.16 9.73
CA ILE A 108 -2.31 -7.72 8.38
C ILE A 108 -0.91 -7.33 7.89
N SER A 109 -0.11 -8.32 7.51
CA SER A 109 1.18 -8.07 6.87
C SER A 109 1.00 -7.88 5.35
N LEU A 110 1.67 -6.86 4.79
CA LEU A 110 1.65 -6.58 3.35
C LEU A 110 2.81 -7.27 2.63
N ILE A 111 2.55 -7.76 1.42
CA ILE A 111 3.55 -8.38 0.56
C ILE A 111 3.89 -7.42 -0.58
N ARG A 112 5.18 -7.22 -0.84
CA ARG A 112 5.65 -6.44 -1.98
C ARG A 112 5.31 -7.13 -3.30
N GLU A 113 4.96 -6.34 -4.31
CA GLU A 113 4.73 -6.81 -5.67
C GLU A 113 5.96 -6.64 -6.57
N VAL A 114 6.89 -5.77 -6.17
CA VAL A 114 8.11 -5.47 -6.91
C VAL A 114 9.26 -6.39 -6.50
N ASN A 115 10.04 -6.84 -7.49
CA ASN A 115 11.32 -7.48 -7.23
C ASN A 115 12.35 -6.38 -6.91
N ILE A 116 12.96 -6.47 -5.74
CA ILE A 116 14.07 -5.60 -5.36
C ILE A 116 15.34 -6.41 -5.67
N ILE A 117 16.04 -6.01 -6.73
CA ILE A 117 17.30 -6.62 -7.22
C ILE A 117 18.47 -5.80 -6.71
#